data_AF-A0A3D1UX20-F1
#
_entry.id   AF-A0A3D1UX20-F1
#
_cell.length_a   1.000
_cell.length_b   1.000
_cell.length_c   1.000
_cell.angle_alpha   90.00
_cell.angle_beta   90.00
_cell.angle_gamma   90.00
#
_symmetry.space_group_name_H-M   'P 1'
#
loop_
_entity.id
_entity.type
_entity.pdbx_description
1 polymer ?
#
loop_
_entity_poly.entity_id
_entity_poly.type
_entity_poly.pdbx_seq_one_letter_code
_entity_poly.pdbx_strand_id
1 'polypeptide(L)'
;MSFPDKEKIETLKENGNPELLAELDSQGLLIAPGETAAGYADRLLAEEERIGKLREKLAAEKEIDPYTGLTIEAGMEIPDAILEEAAETTRKAYGFAVKWVPGFFPKHGLGILWGGCSISSYEDQPTLFIIRRSFRDRKKFFIYGREELTAHELCHVARTPIQDHEYEEHFAYAISHSPLRRYTGNCFKSEKDAILFILPVFLLLLVQIGRVTYWPMIPAWPFWILAFVWPVFLTVCNIFARRRYFRAENALRSLGVEMPQAVLFRCTADEINTFASLADTPEQLKKYFQEKQECDLRWKVITKRFIRKEEE
;
A
#
# COMPACT_ATOMS: atom_id res chain seq x y z
N MET A 1 6.05 -14.23 13.37
CA MET A 1 6.83 -15.12 12.45
C MET A 1 8.04 -14.35 11.98
N SER A 2 9.21 -14.98 11.87
CA SER A 2 10.44 -14.34 11.40
C SER A 2 10.42 -14.10 9.88
N PHE A 3 11.30 -13.23 9.41
CA PHE A 3 11.66 -13.13 7.99
C PHE A 3 12.02 -14.54 7.45
N PRO A 4 11.76 -14.85 6.16
CA PRO A 4 12.13 -16.14 5.58
C PRO A 4 13.61 -16.47 5.76
N ASP A 5 13.91 -17.77 5.84
CA ASP A 5 15.28 -18.27 6.02
C ASP A 5 16.19 -17.87 4.84
N LYS A 6 17.39 -17.37 5.16
CA LYS A 6 18.39 -16.95 4.18
C LYS A 6 18.73 -18.08 3.21
N GLU A 7 18.95 -19.27 3.73
CA GLU A 7 19.34 -20.42 2.91
C GLU A 7 18.25 -20.71 1.87
N LYS A 8 16.98 -20.63 2.27
CA LYS A 8 15.85 -20.79 1.33
C LYS A 8 15.86 -19.70 0.26
N ILE A 9 16.04 -18.43 0.64
CA ILE A 9 16.07 -17.31 -0.32
C ILE A 9 17.22 -17.49 -1.32
N GLU A 10 18.40 -17.95 -0.88
CA GLU A 10 19.55 -18.17 -1.77
C GLU A 10 19.26 -19.22 -2.84
N THR A 11 18.49 -20.27 -2.55
CA THR A 11 18.13 -21.28 -3.56
C THR A 11 17.37 -20.70 -4.76
N LEU A 12 16.66 -19.57 -4.60
CA LEU A 12 15.96 -18.91 -5.70
C LEU A 12 16.90 -18.44 -6.81
N LYS A 13 18.17 -18.14 -6.48
CA LYS A 13 19.18 -17.71 -7.45
C LYS A 13 19.52 -18.82 -8.44
N GLU A 14 19.45 -20.07 -8.00
CA GLU A 14 19.90 -21.23 -8.76
C GLU A 14 18.79 -21.82 -9.63
N ASN A 15 17.57 -21.95 -9.08
CA ASN A 15 16.50 -22.74 -9.70
C ASN A 15 15.15 -22.03 -9.84
N GLY A 16 14.98 -20.83 -9.26
CA GLY A 16 13.72 -20.09 -9.34
C GLY A 16 12.49 -20.88 -8.87
N ASN A 17 12.64 -21.70 -7.82
CA ASN A 17 11.61 -22.60 -7.27
C ASN A 17 10.21 -21.94 -7.23
N PRO A 18 9.25 -22.37 -8.08
CA PRO A 18 7.93 -21.75 -8.18
C PRO A 18 7.08 -21.87 -6.91
N GLU A 19 7.22 -22.95 -6.14
CA GLU A 19 6.54 -23.17 -4.86
C GLU A 19 7.02 -22.15 -3.82
N LEU A 20 8.34 -21.96 -3.70
CA LEU A 20 8.92 -21.00 -2.78
C LEU A 20 8.53 -19.56 -3.17
N LEU A 21 8.55 -19.22 -4.46
CA LEU A 21 8.09 -17.91 -4.93
C LEU A 21 6.61 -17.64 -4.60
N ALA A 22 5.75 -18.65 -4.73
CA ALA A 22 4.35 -18.55 -4.36
C ALA A 22 4.16 -18.41 -2.84
N GLU A 23 4.97 -19.11 -2.04
CA GLU A 23 4.98 -18.98 -0.58
C GLU A 23 5.39 -17.56 -0.16
N LEU A 24 6.47 -17.02 -0.72
CA LEU A 24 6.95 -15.67 -0.39
C LEU A 24 5.93 -14.60 -0.80
N ASP A 25 5.30 -14.73 -1.97
CA ASP A 25 4.22 -13.85 -2.40
C ASP A 25 3.00 -13.92 -1.46
N SER A 26 2.72 -15.10 -0.87
CA SER A 26 1.69 -15.26 0.17
C SER A 26 2.03 -14.54 1.49
N GLN A 27 3.31 -14.26 1.73
CA GLN A 27 3.79 -13.50 2.88
C GLN A 27 3.86 -11.99 2.60
N GLY A 28 3.36 -11.55 1.43
CA GLY A 28 3.40 -10.16 0.99
C GLY A 28 4.77 -9.69 0.52
N LEU A 29 5.72 -10.60 0.29
CA LEU A 29 7.01 -10.31 -0.34
C LEU A 29 6.83 -10.34 -1.86
N LEU A 30 6.23 -9.28 -2.42
CA LEU A 30 5.91 -9.25 -3.85
C LEU A 30 7.18 -9.11 -4.71
N ILE A 31 7.15 -9.71 -5.90
CA ILE A 31 8.16 -9.54 -6.94
C ILE A 31 7.91 -8.21 -7.65
N ALA A 32 8.96 -7.45 -7.95
CA ALA A 32 8.85 -6.18 -8.66
C ALA A 32 8.64 -6.40 -10.18
N PRO A 33 8.07 -5.42 -10.92
CA PRO A 33 7.91 -5.52 -12.37
C PRO A 33 9.26 -5.74 -13.07
N GLY A 34 9.37 -6.81 -13.86
CA GLY A 34 10.60 -7.15 -14.60
C GLY A 34 11.75 -7.69 -13.74
N GLU A 35 11.53 -7.95 -12.45
CA GLU A 35 12.55 -8.48 -11.55
C GLU A 35 12.86 -9.95 -11.85
N THR A 36 14.15 -10.28 -11.90
CA THR A 36 14.62 -11.67 -12.08
C THR A 36 14.62 -12.40 -10.74
N ALA A 37 14.65 -13.74 -10.76
CA ALA A 37 14.70 -14.53 -9.52
C ALA A 37 15.93 -14.19 -8.67
N ALA A 38 17.08 -13.95 -9.31
CA ALA A 38 18.30 -13.52 -8.63
C ALA A 38 18.17 -12.12 -8.02
N GLY A 39 17.65 -11.15 -8.78
CA GLY A 39 17.43 -9.79 -8.27
C GLY A 39 16.43 -9.75 -7.12
N TYR A 40 15.36 -10.56 -7.20
CA TYR A 40 14.40 -10.74 -6.12
C TYR A 40 15.06 -11.29 -4.86
N ALA A 41 15.86 -12.35 -4.98
CA ALA A 41 16.60 -12.93 -3.85
C ALA A 41 17.56 -11.91 -3.22
N ASP A 42 18.34 -11.19 -4.02
CA ASP A 42 19.25 -10.15 -3.54
C ASP A 42 18.51 -9.05 -2.76
N ARG A 43 17.36 -8.60 -3.28
CA ARG A 43 16.54 -7.59 -2.60
C ARG A 43 16.01 -8.09 -1.26
N LEU A 44 15.54 -9.34 -1.19
CA LEU A 44 15.06 -9.94 0.05
C LEU A 44 16.18 -10.09 1.10
N LEU A 45 17.36 -10.55 0.69
CA LEU A 45 18.51 -10.69 1.57
C LEU A 45 18.98 -9.32 2.10
N ALA A 46 19.00 -8.30 1.24
CA ALA A 46 19.33 -6.94 1.66
C ALA A 46 18.30 -6.37 2.66
N GLU A 47 17.02 -6.70 2.47
CA GLU A 47 15.97 -6.30 3.41
C GLU A 47 16.11 -6.96 4.77
N GLU A 48 16.42 -8.26 4.79
CA GLU A 48 16.69 -9.01 6.00
C GLU A 48 17.88 -8.45 6.78
N GLU A 49 18.97 -8.12 6.07
CA GLU A 49 20.15 -7.49 6.67
C GLU A 49 19.80 -6.13 7.30
N ARG A 50 19.01 -5.29 6.61
CA ARG A 50 18.55 -3.99 7.13
C ARG A 50 17.69 -4.17 8.38
N ILE A 51 16.80 -5.17 8.41
CA ILE A 51 15.99 -5.49 9.59
C ILE A 51 16.87 -5.94 10.75
N GLY A 52 17.90 -6.75 10.48
CA GLY A 52 18.90 -7.17 11.47
C GLY A 52 19.61 -5.97 12.10
N LYS A 53 20.15 -5.06 11.27
CA LYS A 53 20.81 -3.82 11.73
C LYS A 53 19.89 -2.94 12.57
N LEU A 54 18.62 -2.79 12.18
CA LEU A 54 17.64 -2.03 12.96
C LEU A 54 17.44 -2.64 14.35
N ARG A 55 17.28 -3.97 14.44
CA ARG A 55 17.08 -4.68 15.71
C ARG A 55 18.31 -4.60 16.61
N GLU A 56 19.50 -4.76 16.07
CA GLU A 56 20.77 -4.62 16.80
C GLU A 56 20.91 -3.21 17.37
N LYS A 57 20.67 -2.19 16.54
CA LYS A 57 20.71 -0.79 16.97
C LYS A 57 19.68 -0.51 18.06
N LEU A 58 18.44 -0.96 17.90
CA LEU A 58 17.39 -0.79 18.91
C LEU A 58 17.72 -1.53 20.22
N ALA A 59 18.34 -2.71 20.15
CA ALA A 59 18.75 -3.45 21.33
C ALA A 59 19.86 -2.74 22.12
N ALA A 60 20.80 -2.08 21.42
CA ALA A 60 21.91 -1.34 21.99
C ALA A 60 21.47 0.02 22.56
N GLU A 61 20.75 0.82 21.77
CA GLU A 61 20.40 2.21 22.10
C GLU A 61 19.09 2.34 22.89
N LYS A 62 18.26 1.29 22.92
CA LYS A 62 16.90 1.22 23.52
C LYS A 62 15.86 2.12 22.89
N GLU A 63 16.26 3.26 22.36
CA GLU A 63 15.42 4.26 21.72
C GLU A 63 16.15 4.77 20.48
N ILE A 64 15.48 4.78 19.33
CA ILE A 64 16.06 5.25 18.07
C ILE A 64 15.02 6.06 17.29
N ASP A 65 15.52 6.98 16.46
CA ASP A 65 14.72 7.77 15.53
C ASP A 65 14.92 7.24 14.11
N PRO A 66 14.11 6.27 13.62
CA PRO A 66 14.18 5.81 12.24
C PRO A 66 13.89 6.94 11.26
N TYR A 67 13.01 7.87 11.59
CA TYR A 67 12.66 8.96 10.68
C TYR A 67 12.48 10.26 11.46
N THR A 68 12.74 11.40 10.82
CA THR A 68 12.80 12.74 11.42
C THR A 68 11.69 13.00 12.45
N GLY A 69 12.04 12.96 13.74
CA GLY A 69 11.13 13.23 14.86
C GLY A 69 10.19 12.07 15.25
N LEU A 70 10.34 10.90 14.62
CA LEU A 70 9.60 9.68 14.89
C LEU A 70 10.46 8.72 15.71
N THR A 71 10.09 8.57 16.97
CA THR A 71 10.89 7.82 17.94
C THR A 71 10.25 6.48 18.27
N ILE A 72 11.03 5.41 18.15
CA ILE A 72 10.64 4.04 18.54
C ILE A 72 11.48 3.54 19.71
N GLU A 73 10.90 2.67 20.52
CA GLU A 73 11.47 2.17 21.76
C GLU A 73 11.43 0.64 21.80
N ALA A 74 12.48 0.03 22.35
CA ALA A 74 12.55 -1.40 22.56
C ALA A 74 11.38 -1.89 23.42
N GLY A 75 10.71 -2.98 23.02
CA GLY A 75 9.52 -3.49 23.70
C GLY A 75 8.21 -2.76 23.37
N MET A 76 8.24 -1.77 22.47
CA MET A 76 7.04 -1.16 21.87
C MET A 76 6.70 -1.75 20.49
N GLU A 77 7.20 -2.95 20.22
CA GLU A 77 6.92 -3.71 19.00
C GLU A 77 5.44 -4.13 18.94
N ILE A 78 4.89 -4.13 17.74
CA ILE A 78 3.53 -4.59 17.49
C ILE A 78 3.51 -6.13 17.60
N PRO A 79 2.74 -6.71 18.53
CA PRO A 79 2.71 -8.16 18.70
C PRO A 79 2.12 -8.90 17.49
N ASP A 80 2.56 -10.14 17.29
CA ASP A 80 2.06 -11.06 16.24
C ASP A 80 0.52 -11.19 16.24
N ALA A 81 -0.12 -11.10 17.41
CA ALA A 81 -1.58 -11.15 17.51
C ALA A 81 -2.28 -10.00 16.78
N ILE A 82 -1.70 -8.79 16.77
CA ILE A 82 -2.25 -7.63 16.06
C ILE A 82 -1.99 -7.76 14.55
N LEU A 83 -0.84 -8.30 14.17
CA LEU A 83 -0.56 -8.64 12.77
C LEU A 83 -1.54 -9.70 12.25
N GLU A 84 -1.90 -10.70 13.06
CA GLU A 84 -2.89 -11.71 12.67
C GLU A 84 -4.30 -11.13 12.47
N GLU A 85 -4.70 -10.12 13.27
CA GLU A 85 -5.96 -9.39 13.06
C GLU A 85 -6.01 -8.78 11.65
N ALA A 86 -4.91 -8.17 11.20
CA ALA A 86 -4.80 -7.57 9.87
C ALA A 86 -4.63 -8.62 8.75
N ALA A 87 -3.93 -9.71 9.03
CA ALA A 87 -3.66 -10.79 8.08
C ALA A 87 -4.94 -11.41 7.53
N GLU A 88 -5.98 -11.54 8.34
CA GLU A 88 -7.26 -12.08 7.87
C GLU A 88 -7.87 -11.20 6.78
N THR A 89 -7.84 -9.89 6.98
CA THR A 89 -8.36 -8.91 6.02
C THR A 89 -7.55 -8.88 4.73
N THR A 90 -6.22 -8.90 4.82
CA THR A 90 -5.35 -8.91 3.62
C THR A 90 -5.39 -10.26 2.88
N ARG A 91 -5.51 -11.39 3.58
CA ARG A 91 -5.68 -12.71 2.95
C ARG A 91 -6.96 -12.77 2.15
N LYS A 92 -8.08 -12.33 2.75
CA LYS A 92 -9.38 -12.33 2.09
C LYS A 92 -9.42 -11.38 0.89
N ALA A 93 -8.81 -10.21 0.98
CA ALA A 93 -8.84 -9.22 -0.09
C ALA A 93 -7.86 -9.53 -1.23
N TYR A 94 -6.64 -9.94 -0.88
CA TYR A 94 -5.50 -9.96 -1.81
C TYR A 94 -4.63 -11.22 -1.72
N GLY A 95 -5.00 -12.18 -0.87
CA GLY A 95 -4.30 -13.45 -0.75
C GLY A 95 -2.91 -13.35 -0.12
N PHE A 96 -2.64 -12.38 0.76
CA PHE A 96 -1.36 -12.29 1.46
C PHE A 96 -1.51 -12.03 2.96
N ALA A 97 -0.47 -12.36 3.73
CA ALA A 97 -0.33 -12.04 5.15
C ALA A 97 1.10 -11.60 5.45
N VAL A 98 1.31 -10.31 5.72
CA VAL A 98 2.63 -9.79 6.11
C VAL A 98 2.86 -10.02 7.60
N LYS A 99 3.96 -10.72 7.93
CA LYS A 99 4.40 -10.97 9.32
C LYS A 99 5.88 -10.70 9.57
N TRP A 100 6.64 -10.41 8.52
CA TRP A 100 8.10 -10.27 8.56
C TRP A 100 8.57 -8.84 8.90
N VAL A 101 7.72 -7.84 8.62
CA VAL A 101 8.06 -6.42 8.73
C VAL A 101 8.09 -5.96 10.19
N PRO A 102 9.12 -5.22 10.63
CA PRO A 102 9.13 -4.58 11.95
C PRO A 102 7.99 -3.56 12.10
N GLY A 103 7.18 -3.76 13.13
CA GLY A 103 6.06 -2.90 13.49
C GLY A 103 6.24 -2.25 14.86
N PHE A 104 5.98 -0.95 14.99
CA PHE A 104 6.14 -0.25 16.27
C PHE A 104 4.96 0.67 16.64
N PHE A 105 4.73 0.77 17.94
CA PHE A 105 3.96 1.85 18.55
C PHE A 105 4.92 3.00 18.91
N PRO A 106 4.88 4.15 18.22
CA PRO A 106 5.89 5.17 18.39
C PRO A 106 5.66 5.93 19.71
N LYS A 107 6.75 6.41 20.29
CA LYS A 107 6.73 7.26 21.49
C LYS A 107 6.34 8.70 21.13
N HIS A 108 6.95 9.23 20.06
CA HIS A 108 6.71 10.57 19.50
C HIS A 108 6.73 10.52 17.97
N GLY A 109 6.26 11.58 17.31
CA GLY A 109 6.41 11.80 15.86
C GLY A 109 5.17 11.55 15.00
N LEU A 110 4.15 10.85 15.50
CA LEU A 110 2.85 10.82 14.83
C LEU A 110 2.03 12.05 15.21
N GLY A 111 1.60 12.80 14.20
CA GLY A 111 0.73 13.96 14.42
C GLY A 111 -0.62 13.56 15.05
N ILE A 112 -1.33 14.54 15.57
CA ILE A 112 -2.53 14.32 16.41
C ILE A 112 -3.63 13.55 15.67
N LEU A 113 -3.77 13.78 14.36
CA LEU A 113 -4.80 13.17 13.52
C LEU A 113 -4.30 11.96 12.70
N TRP A 114 -3.02 11.61 12.84
CA TRP A 114 -2.41 10.52 12.07
C TRP A 114 -2.59 9.19 12.80
N GLY A 115 -3.12 8.21 12.06
CA GLY A 115 -3.37 6.85 12.56
C GLY A 115 -2.11 5.98 12.53
N GLY A 116 -1.37 6.04 11.42
CA GLY A 116 -0.17 5.24 11.18
C GLY A 116 0.55 5.71 9.91
N CYS A 117 1.68 5.06 9.61
CA CYS A 117 2.41 5.18 8.36
C CYS A 117 3.32 3.95 8.14
N SER A 118 3.56 3.62 6.87
CA SER A 118 4.68 2.77 6.44
C SER A 118 5.84 3.64 5.96
N ILE A 119 7.08 3.24 6.27
CA ILE A 119 8.30 3.90 5.79
C ILE A 119 9.08 2.90 4.95
N SER A 120 9.30 3.25 3.70
CA SER A 120 9.84 2.35 2.67
C SER A 120 10.57 3.14 1.59
N SER A 121 11.63 3.88 1.93
CA SER A 121 12.32 4.76 0.95
C SER A 121 13.74 5.20 1.31
N TYR A 122 14.37 4.63 2.34
CA TYR A 122 15.74 5.02 2.70
C TYR A 122 16.70 3.89 2.36
N GLU A 123 17.71 4.17 1.54
CA GLU A 123 18.72 3.18 1.08
C GLU A 123 19.33 2.40 2.27
N ASP A 124 19.39 3.03 3.44
CA ASP A 124 19.99 2.48 4.66
C ASP A 124 18.99 1.94 5.70
N GLN A 125 17.67 2.02 5.48
CA GLN A 125 16.68 1.59 6.48
C GLN A 125 15.74 0.50 5.94
N PRO A 126 15.37 -0.47 6.78
CA PRO A 126 14.39 -1.46 6.38
C PRO A 126 13.02 -0.82 6.22
N THR A 127 12.17 -1.52 5.48
CA THR A 127 10.73 -1.29 5.52
C THR A 127 10.25 -1.46 6.95
N LEU A 128 9.49 -0.49 7.44
CA LEU A 128 8.90 -0.52 8.77
C LEU A 128 7.51 0.08 8.71
N PHE A 129 6.63 -0.35 9.61
CA PHE A 129 5.32 0.27 9.75
C PHE A 129 5.05 0.66 11.19
N ILE A 130 4.30 1.73 11.34
CA ILE A 130 4.09 2.37 12.64
C ILE A 130 2.62 2.70 12.75
N ILE A 131 2.02 2.33 13.87
CA ILE A 131 0.63 2.70 14.20
C ILE A 131 0.58 3.39 15.55
N ARG A 132 -0.38 4.29 15.71
CA ARG A 132 -0.53 5.12 16.91
C ARG A 132 -0.47 4.30 18.20
N ARG A 133 0.28 4.79 19.19
CA ARG A 133 0.49 4.13 20.51
C ARG A 133 -0.80 3.70 21.22
N SER A 134 -1.89 4.46 21.08
CA SER A 134 -3.19 4.10 21.66
C SER A 134 -3.74 2.76 21.18
N PHE A 135 -3.33 2.30 19.99
CA PHE A 135 -3.74 1.00 19.45
C PHE A 135 -3.13 -0.20 20.17
N ARG A 136 -2.13 0.03 21.04
CA ARG A 136 -1.63 -1.01 21.95
C ARG A 136 -2.76 -1.54 22.83
N ASP A 137 -3.50 -0.62 23.44
CA ASP A 137 -4.50 -0.95 24.47
C ASP A 137 -5.94 -0.82 23.96
N ARG A 138 -6.16 -0.20 22.79
CA ARG A 138 -7.49 0.08 22.24
C ARG A 138 -7.62 -0.42 20.80
N LYS A 139 -8.78 -0.94 20.43
CA LYS A 139 -9.08 -1.34 19.04
C LYS A 139 -9.50 -0.16 18.14
N LYS A 140 -9.77 1.01 18.71
CA LYS A 140 -10.27 2.18 17.97
C LYS A 140 -9.55 3.45 18.40
N PHE A 141 -9.30 4.31 17.43
CA PHE A 141 -8.86 5.69 17.62
C PHE A 141 -9.61 6.57 16.62
N PHE A 142 -10.40 7.52 17.12
CA PHE A 142 -11.26 8.37 16.30
C PHE A 142 -12.16 7.52 15.38
N ILE A 143 -12.06 7.70 14.07
CA ILE A 143 -12.81 6.91 13.06
C ILE A 143 -12.07 5.63 12.63
N TYR A 144 -10.83 5.41 13.09
CA TYR A 144 -9.97 4.31 12.65
C TYR A 144 -10.09 3.09 13.58
N GLY A 145 -10.22 1.91 12.98
CA GLY A 145 -10.04 0.63 13.66
C GLY A 145 -8.58 0.16 13.55
N ARG A 146 -8.07 -0.50 14.59
CA ARG A 146 -6.70 -1.02 14.61
C ARG A 146 -6.42 -2.00 13.48
N GLU A 147 -7.32 -2.97 13.31
CA GLU A 147 -7.22 -4.02 12.29
C GLU A 147 -7.22 -3.40 10.89
N GLU A 148 -8.24 -2.57 10.58
CA GLU A 148 -8.30 -1.84 9.31
C GLU A 148 -7.06 -1.00 9.02
N LEU A 149 -6.60 -0.20 9.99
CA LEU A 149 -5.43 0.65 9.80
C LEU A 149 -4.15 -0.18 9.65
N THR A 150 -3.98 -1.23 10.44
CA THR A 150 -2.81 -2.12 10.32
C THR A 150 -2.82 -2.78 8.95
N ALA A 151 -3.95 -3.30 8.50
CA ALA A 151 -4.07 -3.90 7.17
C ALA A 151 -3.83 -2.88 6.04
N HIS A 152 -4.21 -1.61 6.24
CA HIS A 152 -3.93 -0.51 5.30
C HIS A 152 -2.42 -0.29 5.15
N GLU A 153 -1.69 -0.11 6.26
CA GLU A 153 -0.23 0.07 6.20
C GLU A 153 0.47 -1.18 5.64
N LEU A 154 -0.02 -2.39 5.95
CA LEU A 154 0.54 -3.62 5.39
C LEU A 154 0.30 -3.78 3.88
N CYS A 155 -0.72 -3.12 3.31
CA CYS A 155 -0.89 -3.05 1.86
C CYS A 155 0.25 -2.25 1.21
N HIS A 156 0.61 -1.10 1.79
CA HIS A 156 1.73 -0.27 1.33
C HIS A 156 3.07 -1.00 1.46
N VAL A 157 3.28 -1.72 2.59
CA VAL A 157 4.46 -2.57 2.78
C VAL A 157 4.57 -3.62 1.67
N ALA A 158 3.49 -4.37 1.40
CA ALA A 158 3.52 -5.41 0.38
C ALA A 158 3.75 -4.85 -1.04
N ARG A 159 3.21 -3.66 -1.35
CA ARG A 159 3.30 -3.03 -2.68
C ARG A 159 4.53 -2.16 -2.89
N THR A 160 5.36 -1.96 -1.86
CA THR A 160 6.62 -1.21 -1.98
C THR A 160 7.46 -1.58 -3.22
N PRO A 161 7.64 -2.87 -3.60
CA PRO A 161 8.43 -3.23 -4.78
C PRO A 161 7.77 -2.88 -6.12
N ILE A 162 6.46 -2.64 -6.16
CA ILE A 162 5.74 -2.30 -7.39
C ILE A 162 6.00 -0.83 -7.79
N GLN A 163 6.30 0.03 -6.82
CA GLN A 163 6.59 1.46 -7.00
C GLN A 163 5.52 2.22 -7.81
N ASP A 164 4.26 1.82 -7.67
CA ASP A 164 3.13 2.52 -8.27
C ASP A 164 2.61 3.61 -7.32
N HIS A 165 1.89 4.60 -7.85
CA HIS A 165 1.28 5.66 -7.05
C HIS A 165 -0.22 5.84 -7.36
N GLU A 166 -0.70 5.34 -8.50
CA GLU A 166 -2.04 5.67 -8.98
C GLU A 166 -3.12 4.90 -8.21
N TYR A 167 -2.84 3.65 -7.86
CA TYR A 167 -3.79 2.75 -7.21
C TYR A 167 -3.38 2.31 -5.79
N GLU A 168 -2.27 2.81 -5.24
CA GLU A 168 -1.81 2.43 -3.88
C GLU A 168 -2.90 2.66 -2.82
N GLU A 169 -3.38 3.90 -2.72
CA GLU A 169 -4.45 4.26 -1.81
C GLU A 169 -5.77 3.56 -2.15
N HIS A 170 -6.01 3.25 -3.44
CA HIS A 170 -7.17 2.47 -3.83
C HIS A 170 -7.18 1.09 -3.16
N PHE A 171 -6.05 0.37 -3.21
CA PHE A 171 -5.93 -0.95 -2.58
C PHE A 171 -5.99 -0.84 -1.05
N ALA A 172 -5.22 0.09 -0.47
CA ALA A 172 -5.16 0.24 0.97
C ALA A 172 -6.51 0.69 1.58
N TYR A 173 -7.32 1.48 0.86
CA TYR A 173 -8.67 1.85 1.32
C TYR A 173 -9.76 0.85 0.93
N ALA A 174 -9.58 -0.03 -0.06
CA ALA A 174 -10.63 -0.97 -0.47
C ALA A 174 -11.01 -1.96 0.65
N ILE A 175 -10.08 -2.22 1.58
CA ILE A 175 -10.30 -3.05 2.77
C ILE A 175 -10.98 -2.32 3.94
N SER A 176 -11.26 -1.03 3.82
CA SER A 176 -11.93 -0.24 4.86
C SER A 176 -13.36 -0.72 5.12
N HIS A 177 -13.76 -0.79 6.40
CA HIS A 177 -15.15 -1.07 6.79
C HIS A 177 -16.10 0.08 6.41
N SER A 178 -15.59 1.30 6.26
CA SER A 178 -16.36 2.47 5.83
C SER A 178 -16.52 2.52 4.30
N PRO A 179 -17.76 2.52 3.76
CA PRO A 179 -18.00 2.73 2.34
C PRO A 179 -17.51 4.09 1.84
N LEU A 180 -17.61 5.12 2.68
CA LEU A 180 -17.13 6.46 2.35
C LEU A 180 -15.62 6.43 2.12
N ARG A 181 -14.84 5.87 3.06
CA ARG A 181 -13.38 5.75 2.90
C ARG A 181 -12.99 4.86 1.72
N ARG A 182 -13.70 3.74 1.52
CA ARG A 182 -13.50 2.90 0.32
C ARG A 182 -13.68 3.68 -0.98
N TYR A 183 -14.53 4.69 -0.99
CA TYR A 183 -14.79 5.52 -2.17
C TYR A 183 -13.81 6.69 -2.30
N THR A 184 -13.70 7.51 -1.24
CA THR A 184 -12.99 8.80 -1.25
C THR A 184 -11.55 8.72 -0.79
N GLY A 185 -11.12 7.63 -0.15
CA GLY A 185 -9.77 7.50 0.40
C GLY A 185 -8.69 7.64 -0.67
N ASN A 186 -8.96 7.14 -1.88
CA ASN A 186 -8.09 7.24 -3.05
C ASN A 186 -8.13 8.61 -3.77
N CYS A 187 -8.84 9.61 -3.24
CA CYS A 187 -8.84 10.94 -3.86
C CYS A 187 -7.48 11.65 -3.70
N PHE A 188 -6.75 11.36 -2.63
CA PHE A 188 -5.40 11.89 -2.40
C PHE A 188 -4.41 10.79 -2.77
N LYS A 189 -3.53 11.05 -3.75
CA LYS A 189 -2.50 10.09 -4.19
C LYS A 189 -1.11 10.50 -3.71
N SER A 190 -0.94 11.77 -3.35
CA SER A 190 0.32 12.34 -2.90
C SER A 190 0.11 13.40 -1.82
N GLU A 191 1.17 13.71 -1.09
CA GLU A 191 1.20 14.82 -0.14
C GLU A 191 0.84 16.16 -0.81
N LYS A 192 1.20 16.34 -2.08
CA LYS A 192 0.87 17.54 -2.87
C LYS A 192 -0.64 17.70 -3.04
N ASP A 193 -1.38 16.60 -3.23
CA ASP A 193 -2.83 16.65 -3.36
C ASP A 193 -3.48 17.14 -2.07
N ALA A 194 -2.96 16.71 -0.92
CA ALA A 194 -3.42 17.16 0.40
C ALA A 194 -3.10 18.64 0.63
N ILE A 195 -1.90 19.11 0.26
CA ILE A 195 -1.52 20.52 0.35
C ILE A 195 -2.43 21.39 -0.54
N LEU A 196 -2.64 20.99 -1.79
CA LEU A 196 -3.48 21.71 -2.75
C LEU A 196 -4.98 21.69 -2.38
N PHE A 197 -5.41 20.74 -1.56
CA PHE A 197 -6.76 20.72 -0.98
C PHE A 197 -6.88 21.66 0.22
N ILE A 198 -5.88 21.67 1.11
CA ILE A 198 -5.92 22.40 2.38
C ILE A 198 -5.59 23.90 2.21
N LEU A 199 -4.58 24.23 1.39
CA LEU A 199 -4.07 25.59 1.23
C LEU A 199 -5.15 26.59 0.74
N PRO A 200 -5.98 26.28 -0.27
CA PRO A 200 -7.07 27.16 -0.68
C PRO A 200 -8.09 27.45 0.43
N VAL A 201 -8.36 26.46 1.28
CA VAL A 201 -9.31 26.60 2.40
C VAL A 201 -8.74 27.55 3.46
N PHE A 202 -7.46 27.43 3.79
CA PHE A 202 -6.81 28.38 4.71
C PHE A 202 -6.71 29.79 4.11
N LEU A 203 -6.44 29.91 2.82
CA LEU A 203 -6.44 31.21 2.14
C LEU A 203 -7.83 31.86 2.19
N LEU A 204 -8.89 31.07 1.94
CA LEU A 204 -10.27 31.52 2.08
C LEU A 204 -10.57 31.98 3.52
N LEU A 205 -10.11 31.23 4.53
CA LEU A 205 -10.27 31.61 5.93
C LEU A 205 -9.58 32.95 6.24
N LEU A 206 -8.34 33.16 5.80
CA LEU A 206 -7.62 34.42 5.98
C LEU A 206 -8.35 35.60 5.35
N VAL A 207 -8.91 35.41 4.14
CA VAL A 207 -9.71 36.44 3.46
C VAL A 207 -10.98 36.76 4.23
N GLN A 208 -11.66 35.77 4.80
CA GLN A 208 -12.86 35.99 5.61
C GLN A 208 -12.54 36.76 6.90
N ILE A 209 -11.45 36.42 7.57
CA ILE A 209 -10.98 37.16 8.76
C ILE A 209 -10.69 38.61 8.36
N GLY A 210 -9.89 38.84 7.31
CA GLY A 210 -9.56 40.18 6.84
C GLY A 210 -10.78 41.00 6.44
N ARG A 211 -11.81 40.36 5.87
CA ARG A 211 -13.08 40.99 5.52
C ARG A 211 -13.83 41.48 6.76
N VAL A 212 -13.83 40.70 7.84
CA VAL A 212 -14.50 41.06 9.09
C VAL A 212 -13.72 42.13 9.85
N THR A 213 -12.38 42.11 9.83
CA THR A 213 -11.56 42.95 10.71
C THR A 213 -11.04 44.24 10.08
N TYR A 214 -10.69 44.23 8.79
CA TYR A 214 -9.92 45.34 8.18
C TYR A 214 -10.56 45.88 6.89
N TRP A 215 -11.08 44.99 6.03
CA TRP A 215 -11.50 45.40 4.69
C TRP A 215 -12.77 44.64 4.23
N PRO A 216 -13.97 45.14 4.59
CA PRO A 216 -15.25 44.48 4.29
C PRO A 216 -15.57 44.25 2.81
N MET A 217 -14.91 44.99 1.92
CA MET A 217 -15.11 44.97 0.47
C MET A 217 -14.24 43.96 -0.29
N ILE A 218 -13.36 43.20 0.39
CA ILE A 218 -12.56 42.17 -0.29
C ILE A 218 -13.51 41.12 -0.92
N PRO A 219 -13.43 40.87 -2.24
CA PRO A 219 -14.26 39.87 -2.89
C PRO A 219 -13.80 38.46 -2.48
N ALA A 220 -14.64 37.75 -1.73
CA ALA A 220 -14.35 36.38 -1.28
C ALA A 220 -14.62 35.30 -2.35
N TRP A 221 -15.42 35.62 -3.39
CA TRP A 221 -15.87 34.65 -4.39
C TRP A 221 -14.73 33.97 -5.19
N PRO A 222 -13.59 34.61 -5.54
CA PRO A 222 -12.51 33.93 -6.25
C PRO A 222 -11.87 32.83 -5.40
N PHE A 223 -11.79 33.05 -4.08
CA PHE A 223 -11.23 32.09 -3.13
C PHE A 223 -12.15 30.89 -2.92
N TRP A 224 -13.46 31.10 -3.01
CA TRP A 224 -14.42 29.99 -3.05
C TRP A 224 -14.24 29.12 -4.29
N ILE A 225 -14.05 29.73 -5.47
CA ILE A 225 -13.76 28.97 -6.70
C ILE A 225 -12.47 28.15 -6.50
N LEU A 226 -11.40 28.78 -6.02
CA LEU A 226 -10.14 28.09 -5.76
C LEU A 226 -10.30 26.93 -4.78
N ALA A 227 -11.08 27.13 -3.71
CA ALA A 227 -11.38 26.10 -2.72
C ALA A 227 -12.16 24.91 -3.27
N PHE A 228 -12.92 25.07 -4.36
CA PHE A 228 -13.70 23.99 -4.96
C PHE A 228 -13.05 23.35 -6.20
N VAL A 229 -12.26 24.09 -6.97
CA VAL A 229 -11.67 23.58 -8.22
C VAL A 229 -10.82 22.33 -7.96
N TRP A 230 -9.95 22.36 -6.94
CA TRP A 230 -9.07 21.23 -6.66
C TRP A 230 -9.82 19.99 -6.12
N PRO A 231 -10.72 20.08 -5.12
CA PRO A 231 -11.54 18.94 -4.71
C PRO A 231 -12.37 18.32 -5.84
N VAL A 232 -12.93 19.15 -6.72
CA VAL A 232 -13.70 18.67 -7.89
C VAL A 232 -12.78 17.93 -8.85
N PHE A 233 -11.59 18.48 -9.14
CA PHE A 233 -10.58 17.82 -9.96
C PHE A 233 -10.18 16.45 -9.39
N LEU A 234 -9.82 16.37 -8.11
CA LEU A 234 -9.46 15.11 -7.44
C LEU A 234 -10.60 14.08 -7.51
N THR A 235 -11.84 14.52 -7.29
CA THR A 235 -13.01 13.65 -7.37
C THR A 235 -13.20 13.08 -8.78
N VAL A 236 -13.07 13.92 -9.81
CA VAL A 236 -13.17 13.51 -11.22
C VAL A 236 -12.05 12.52 -11.57
N CYS A 237 -10.81 12.80 -11.18
CA CYS A 237 -9.68 11.88 -11.36
C CYS A 237 -9.91 10.53 -10.67
N ASN A 238 -10.42 10.53 -9.43
CA ASN A 238 -10.75 9.30 -8.71
C ASN A 238 -11.87 8.51 -9.42
N ILE A 239 -12.91 9.18 -9.95
CA ILE A 239 -13.97 8.52 -10.73
C ILE A 239 -13.39 7.79 -11.95
N PHE A 240 -12.49 8.44 -12.70
CA PHE A 240 -11.87 7.81 -13.88
C PHE A 240 -10.91 6.68 -13.51
N ALA A 241 -10.12 6.82 -12.45
CA ALA A 241 -9.26 5.74 -11.95
C ALA A 241 -10.09 4.53 -11.52
N ARG A 242 -11.15 4.73 -10.74
CA ARG A 242 -12.05 3.64 -10.33
C ARG A 242 -12.72 2.97 -11.52
N ARG A 243 -13.18 3.73 -12.51
CA ARG A 243 -13.77 3.15 -13.74
C ARG A 243 -12.76 2.24 -14.45
N ARG A 244 -11.50 2.67 -14.58
CA ARG A 244 -10.43 1.83 -15.15
C ARG A 244 -10.20 0.58 -14.31
N TYR A 245 -10.05 0.73 -13.00
CA TYR A 245 -9.89 -0.39 -12.07
C TYR A 245 -11.00 -1.45 -12.22
N PHE A 246 -12.27 -1.05 -12.12
CA PHE A 246 -13.39 -2.00 -12.20
C PHE A 246 -13.55 -2.60 -13.61
N ARG A 247 -13.16 -1.89 -14.67
CA ARG A 247 -13.08 -2.47 -16.02
C ARG A 247 -11.99 -3.55 -16.10
N ALA A 248 -10.80 -3.28 -15.55
CA ALA A 248 -9.73 -4.26 -15.47
C ALA A 248 -10.13 -5.49 -14.64
N GLU A 249 -10.82 -5.26 -13.52
CA GLU A 249 -11.34 -6.35 -12.67
C GLU A 249 -12.31 -7.24 -13.45
N ASN A 250 -13.27 -6.64 -14.16
CA ASN A 250 -14.21 -7.39 -15.00
C ASN A 250 -13.52 -8.11 -16.16
N ALA A 251 -12.49 -7.49 -16.76
CA ALA A 251 -11.68 -8.13 -17.79
C ALA A 251 -11.02 -9.41 -17.25
N LEU A 252 -10.37 -9.35 -16.08
CA LEU A 252 -9.79 -10.53 -15.44
C LEU A 252 -10.84 -11.59 -15.06
N ARG A 253 -12.02 -11.17 -14.58
CA ARG A 253 -13.14 -12.11 -14.31
C ARG A 253 -13.56 -12.85 -15.58
N SER A 254 -13.61 -12.16 -16.73
CA SER A 254 -13.96 -12.79 -18.01
C SER A 254 -12.94 -13.84 -18.48
N LEU A 255 -11.70 -13.76 -18.00
CA LEU A 255 -10.65 -14.75 -18.21
C LEU A 255 -10.70 -15.93 -17.22
N GLY A 256 -11.68 -15.96 -16.31
CA GLY A 256 -11.85 -17.03 -15.32
C GLY A 256 -11.03 -16.86 -14.04
N VAL A 257 -10.47 -15.67 -13.79
CA VAL A 257 -9.73 -15.39 -12.55
C VAL A 257 -10.70 -15.25 -11.37
N GLU A 258 -10.55 -16.10 -10.35
CA GLU A 258 -11.45 -16.13 -9.18
C GLU A 258 -11.25 -14.92 -8.26
N MET A 259 -9.99 -14.53 -8.02
CA MET A 259 -9.60 -13.38 -7.18
C MET A 259 -8.95 -12.27 -8.02
N PRO A 260 -9.70 -11.56 -8.87
CA PRO A 260 -9.14 -10.52 -9.74
C PRO A 260 -8.49 -9.39 -8.95
N GLN A 261 -8.99 -9.06 -7.75
CA GLN A 261 -8.39 -8.01 -6.93
C GLN A 261 -7.00 -8.40 -6.42
N ALA A 262 -6.76 -9.68 -6.13
CA ALA A 262 -5.43 -10.16 -5.75
C ALA A 262 -4.44 -10.09 -6.92
N VAL A 263 -4.91 -10.34 -8.15
CA VAL A 263 -4.11 -10.14 -9.36
C VAL A 263 -3.80 -8.65 -9.56
N LEU A 264 -4.82 -7.78 -9.55
CA LEU A 264 -4.65 -6.34 -9.72
C LEU A 264 -3.76 -5.72 -8.62
N PHE A 265 -3.82 -6.23 -7.39
CA PHE A 265 -2.95 -5.81 -6.29
C PHE A 265 -1.46 -6.06 -6.57
N ARG A 266 -1.13 -6.93 -7.52
CA ARG A 266 0.25 -7.18 -7.95
C ARG A 266 0.59 -6.47 -9.25
N CYS A 267 -0.36 -5.79 -9.87
CA CYS A 267 -0.17 -5.05 -11.13
C CYS A 267 0.31 -3.62 -10.91
N THR A 268 1.01 -3.10 -11.90
CA THR A 268 1.29 -1.66 -12.05
C THR A 268 0.05 -0.93 -12.60
N ALA A 269 0.01 0.40 -12.50
CA ALA A 269 -1.05 1.18 -13.10
C ALA A 269 -1.14 0.97 -14.61
N ASP A 270 -0.01 0.88 -15.31
CA ASP A 270 0.01 0.64 -16.76
C ASP A 270 -0.62 -0.71 -17.11
N GLU A 271 -0.37 -1.75 -16.32
CA GLU A 271 -1.00 -3.06 -16.51
C GLU A 271 -2.51 -2.99 -16.26
N ILE A 272 -2.95 -2.34 -15.16
CA ILE A 272 -4.37 -2.15 -14.86
C ILE A 272 -5.05 -1.37 -15.99
N ASN A 273 -4.42 -0.30 -16.48
CA ASN A 273 -4.92 0.53 -17.57
C ASN A 273 -4.99 -0.26 -18.88
N THR A 274 -4.02 -1.15 -19.14
CA THR A 274 -4.03 -2.04 -20.31
C THR A 274 -5.15 -3.06 -20.23
N PHE A 275 -5.37 -3.71 -19.08
CA PHE A 275 -6.52 -4.60 -18.90
C PHE A 275 -7.85 -3.87 -19.08
N ALA A 276 -7.95 -2.63 -18.58
CA ALA A 276 -9.15 -1.82 -18.71
C ALA A 276 -9.47 -1.44 -20.16
N SER A 277 -8.44 -1.18 -20.98
CA SER A 277 -8.58 -0.80 -22.39
C SER A 277 -8.87 -2.01 -23.29
N LEU A 278 -8.33 -3.18 -22.96
CA LEU A 278 -8.56 -4.43 -23.69
C LEU A 278 -9.83 -5.17 -23.25
N ALA A 279 -10.59 -4.64 -22.29
CA ALA A 279 -11.78 -5.30 -21.73
C ALA A 279 -12.85 -5.63 -22.78
N ASP A 280 -12.92 -4.87 -23.88
CA ASP A 280 -13.89 -5.06 -24.96
C ASP A 280 -13.32 -5.86 -26.15
N THR A 281 -12.07 -6.33 -26.07
CA THR A 281 -11.38 -7.09 -27.13
C THR A 281 -10.85 -8.43 -26.58
N PRO A 282 -11.72 -9.47 -26.42
CA PRO A 282 -11.38 -10.71 -25.74
C PRO A 282 -10.14 -11.43 -26.28
N GLU A 283 -9.92 -11.42 -27.59
CA GLU A 283 -8.77 -12.05 -28.24
C GLU A 283 -7.46 -11.35 -27.87
N GLN A 284 -7.47 -10.00 -27.88
CA GLN A 284 -6.30 -9.20 -27.51
C GLN A 284 -6.03 -9.29 -26.01
N LEU A 285 -7.10 -9.26 -25.19
CA LEU A 285 -7.02 -9.46 -23.75
C LEU A 285 -6.38 -10.80 -23.40
N LYS A 286 -6.84 -11.89 -24.03
CA LYS A 286 -6.28 -13.23 -23.83
C LYS A 286 -4.82 -13.30 -24.26
N LYS A 287 -4.49 -12.70 -25.41
CA LYS A 287 -3.10 -12.65 -25.91
C LYS A 287 -2.18 -11.91 -24.94
N TYR A 288 -2.55 -10.69 -24.54
CA TYR A 288 -1.78 -9.90 -23.57
C TYR A 288 -1.57 -10.64 -22.25
N PHE A 289 -2.63 -11.27 -21.76
CA PHE A 289 -2.60 -12.07 -20.56
C PHE A 289 -1.62 -13.25 -20.68
N GLN A 290 -1.66 -14.01 -21.78
CA GLN A 290 -0.73 -15.12 -22.04
C GLN A 290 0.73 -14.65 -22.16
N GLU A 291 0.99 -13.56 -22.88
CA GLU A 291 2.33 -12.98 -23.02
C GLU A 291 2.94 -12.62 -21.66
N LYS A 292 2.14 -12.06 -20.75
CA LYS A 292 2.59 -11.76 -19.38
C LYS A 292 2.99 -13.01 -18.61
N GLN A 293 2.20 -14.09 -18.71
CA GLN A 293 2.48 -15.36 -18.03
C GLN A 293 3.79 -16.00 -18.51
N GLU A 294 4.16 -15.83 -19.77
CA GLU A 294 5.36 -16.44 -20.34
C GLU A 294 6.63 -15.64 -20.02
N CYS A 295 6.54 -14.32 -20.09
CA CYS A 295 7.71 -13.44 -20.07
C CYS A 295 8.07 -12.84 -18.70
N ASP A 296 7.13 -12.75 -17.75
CA ASP A 296 7.34 -12.07 -16.47
C ASP A 296 7.24 -13.07 -15.30
N LEU A 297 8.31 -13.14 -14.48
CA LEU A 297 8.38 -14.01 -13.31
C LEU A 297 7.25 -13.75 -12.32
N ARG A 298 6.93 -12.48 -12.07
CA ARG A 298 5.82 -12.08 -11.20
C ARG A 298 4.50 -12.63 -11.72
N TRP A 299 4.27 -12.59 -13.03
CA TRP A 299 3.05 -13.14 -13.63
C TRP A 299 2.99 -14.67 -13.61
N LYS A 300 4.14 -15.36 -13.67
CA LYS A 300 4.20 -16.82 -13.39
C LYS A 300 3.72 -17.15 -11.99
N VAL A 301 4.16 -16.36 -11.00
CA VAL A 301 3.74 -16.51 -9.60
C VAL A 301 2.26 -16.18 -9.42
N ILE A 302 1.79 -15.04 -9.95
CA ILE A 302 0.37 -14.65 -9.94
C ILE A 302 -0.50 -15.76 -10.52
N THR A 303 -0.09 -16.34 -11.64
CA THR A 303 -0.82 -17.41 -12.32
C THR A 303 -0.91 -18.66 -11.47
N LYS A 304 0.20 -19.06 -10.86
CA LYS A 304 0.23 -20.20 -9.95
C LYS A 304 -0.68 -19.97 -8.74
N ARG A 305 -0.73 -18.76 -8.20
CA ARG A 305 -1.47 -18.45 -6.96
C ARG A 305 -2.97 -18.24 -7.13
N PHE A 306 -3.41 -17.68 -8.26
CA PHE A 306 -4.78 -17.16 -8.37
C PHE A 306 -5.55 -17.66 -9.59
N ILE A 307 -4.94 -18.47 -10.46
CA ILE A 307 -5.47 -18.74 -11.79
C ILE A 307 -5.45 -20.23 -12.11
N ARG A 308 -4.34 -20.93 -11.84
CA ARG A 308 -4.32 -22.39 -11.94
C ARG A 308 -5.08 -22.97 -10.75
N LYS A 309 -6.22 -23.60 -11.04
CA LYS A 309 -6.74 -24.65 -10.15
C LYS A 309 -5.73 -25.78 -10.21
N GLU A 310 -5.13 -26.12 -9.08
CA GLU A 310 -4.57 -27.46 -8.95
C GLU A 310 -5.75 -28.41 -9.21
N GLU A 311 -5.64 -29.19 -10.27
CA GLU A 311 -6.52 -30.35 -10.47
C GLU A 311 -6.25 -31.27 -9.28
N GLU A 312 -7.12 -31.22 -8.26
CA GLU A 312 -7.23 -32.27 -7.25
C GLU A 312 -7.80 -33.55 -7.87
#